data_AF-A0A0A9ZHQ6-F1
#
_entry.id   AF-A0A0A9ZHQ6-F1
#
_cell.length_a   1.000
_cell.length_b   1.000
_cell.length_c   1.000
_cell.angle_alpha   90.00
_cell.angle_beta   90.00
_cell.angle_gamma   90.00
#
_symmetry.space_group_name_H-M   'P 1'
#
loop_
_entity.id
_entity.type
_entity.pdbx_description
1 polymer ?
#
loop_
_entity_poly.entity_id
_entity_poly.type
_entity_poly.pdbx_seq_one_letter_code
_entity_poly.pdbx_strand_id
1 'polypeptide(L)'
;SILTTIDGYPMHEGYKVEVKEPPQGLTPPSQSVVRKTAHQPNKLRKFVAKNSAGLRVRAHPSLQSEQIGVVHVNGTIAFIDEIHNDDGVWLRLNQDTIRQYCDAAYAEAWCLQFNQHLGKTLLLPVQEPKSIIESATRGSVKTPVVESSPKAKRSSKYRVVKCGASGHNVRSSPSLKAPPVGMLSHGNYVTVIDHVENLDGTWIQLDKETLRKHCFNWDGEAWSLAVDRNTVYLRPEQTSEKDKGSEVGPAV
;
A
#
# COMPACT_ATOMS: atom_id res chain seq x y z
N SER A 1 -41.61 -13.36 -27.81
CA SER A 1 -42.13 -12.60 -28.96
C SER A 1 -43.01 -11.49 -28.43
N ILE A 2 -42.66 -10.23 -28.71
CA ILE A 2 -43.46 -9.07 -28.34
C ILE A 2 -44.18 -8.62 -29.61
N LEU A 3 -45.51 -8.48 -29.53
CA LEU A 3 -46.33 -7.96 -30.63
C LEU A 3 -46.57 -6.47 -30.35
N THR A 4 -46.08 -5.60 -31.23
CA THR A 4 -46.31 -4.16 -31.15
C THR A 4 -47.09 -3.71 -32.37
N THR A 5 -48.20 -3.02 -32.14
CA THR A 5 -49.02 -2.37 -33.16
C THR A 5 -48.76 -0.87 -33.13
N ILE A 6 -48.54 -0.25 -34.31
CA ILE A 6 -48.46 1.21 -34.48
C ILE A 6 -49.54 1.59 -35.50
N ASP A 7 -50.42 2.51 -35.12
CA ASP A 7 -51.46 3.13 -35.96
C ASP A 7 -52.42 2.17 -36.70
N GLY A 8 -52.73 1.02 -36.09
CA GLY A 8 -53.79 0.12 -36.57
C GLY A 8 -53.45 -0.72 -37.81
N TYR A 9 -52.21 -0.62 -38.33
CA TYR A 9 -51.72 -1.48 -39.39
C TYR A 9 -50.90 -2.64 -38.81
N PRO A 10 -51.19 -3.90 -39.16
CA PRO A 10 -50.36 -5.03 -38.75
C PRO A 10 -49.02 -4.96 -39.48
N MET A 11 -47.93 -4.79 -38.71
CA MET A 11 -46.56 -4.85 -39.23
C MET A 11 -46.26 -6.31 -39.59
N HIS A 12 -46.43 -6.67 -40.86
CA HIS A 12 -46.19 -8.02 -41.35
C HIS A 12 -44.70 -8.22 -41.68
N GLU A 13 -43.85 -8.16 -40.66
CA GLU A 13 -42.51 -8.73 -40.77
C GLU A 13 -42.03 -9.11 -39.36
N GLY A 14 -42.14 -10.40 -39.06
CA GLY A 14 -41.50 -10.95 -37.87
C GLY A 14 -39.99 -10.90 -38.08
N TYR A 15 -39.31 -9.92 -37.49
CA TYR A 15 -37.86 -9.96 -37.38
C TYR A 15 -37.47 -11.14 -36.49
N LYS A 16 -37.19 -12.27 -37.14
CA LYS A 16 -36.64 -13.45 -36.49
C LYS A 16 -35.16 -13.14 -36.24
N VAL A 17 -34.86 -12.67 -35.03
CA VAL A 17 -33.47 -12.53 -34.57
C VAL A 17 -32.96 -13.93 -34.31
N GLU A 18 -32.33 -14.54 -35.33
CA GLU A 18 -31.55 -15.74 -35.12
C GLU A 18 -30.21 -15.34 -34.53
N VAL A 19 -30.03 -15.67 -33.25
CA VAL A 19 -28.72 -15.59 -32.59
C VAL A 19 -27.85 -16.64 -33.24
N LYS A 20 -26.97 -16.20 -34.15
CA LYS A 20 -25.92 -17.07 -34.68
C LYS A 20 -25.06 -17.51 -33.50
N GLU A 21 -24.85 -18.82 -33.36
CA GLU A 21 -23.82 -19.32 -32.44
C GLU A 21 -22.50 -18.59 -32.73
N PRO A 22 -21.75 -18.20 -31.69
CA PRO A 22 -20.48 -17.50 -31.89
C PRO A 22 -19.61 -18.35 -32.82
N PRO A 23 -18.92 -17.75 -33.81
CA PRO A 23 -18.12 -18.50 -34.77
C PRO A 23 -17.16 -19.41 -34.01
N GLN A 24 -17.42 -20.71 -34.10
CA GLN A 24 -16.53 -21.74 -33.61
C GLN A 24 -15.20 -21.60 -34.35
N GLY A 25 -14.13 -21.33 -33.61
CA GLY A 25 -12.78 -21.44 -34.17
C GLY A 25 -11.85 -20.24 -34.02
N LEU A 26 -12.09 -19.32 -33.08
CA LEU A 26 -10.98 -18.54 -32.54
C LEU A 26 -10.70 -19.05 -31.14
N THR A 27 -9.66 -19.87 -31.05
CA THR A 27 -9.03 -20.20 -29.77
C THR A 27 -8.74 -18.88 -29.06
N PRO A 28 -9.18 -18.71 -27.79
CA PRO A 28 -8.67 -17.63 -26.96
C PRO A 28 -7.14 -17.68 -27.01
N PRO A 29 -6.44 -16.54 -27.11
CA PRO A 29 -4.98 -16.55 -27.13
C PRO A 29 -4.52 -17.41 -25.97
N SER A 30 -3.71 -18.41 -26.30
CA SER A 30 -3.28 -19.49 -25.44
C SER A 30 -3.10 -18.97 -24.01
N GLN A 31 -3.89 -19.53 -23.09
CA GLN A 31 -3.47 -19.57 -21.71
C GLN A 31 -2.13 -20.29 -21.72
N SER A 32 -1.06 -19.51 -21.85
CA SER A 32 0.24 -19.91 -21.40
C SER A 32 0.01 -20.30 -19.95
N VAL A 33 0.00 -21.60 -19.71
CA VAL A 33 0.10 -22.19 -18.39
C VAL A 33 1.51 -21.84 -17.92
N VAL A 34 1.70 -20.56 -17.60
CA VAL A 34 2.87 -20.08 -16.89
C VAL A 34 2.69 -20.66 -15.51
N ARG A 35 3.47 -21.71 -15.23
CA ARG A 35 3.70 -22.21 -13.88
C ARG A 35 4.00 -21.01 -12.97
N LYS A 36 2.99 -20.56 -12.22
CA LYS A 36 3.17 -19.50 -11.24
C LYS A 36 3.36 -20.15 -9.88
N THR A 37 4.60 -20.47 -9.56
CA THR A 37 5.10 -20.11 -8.23
C THR A 37 5.25 -18.59 -8.21
N ALA A 38 4.12 -17.89 -8.15
CA ALA A 38 4.04 -16.46 -7.94
C ALA A 38 2.96 -16.26 -6.89
N HIS A 39 3.41 -15.96 -5.68
CA HIS A 39 2.60 -15.46 -4.57
C HIS A 39 1.43 -14.65 -5.14
N GLN A 40 0.18 -15.17 -5.07
CA GLN A 40 -0.97 -14.34 -5.42
C GLN A 40 -0.84 -13.08 -4.54
N PRO A 41 -0.81 -11.87 -5.11
CA PRO A 41 -0.75 -10.68 -4.30
C PRO A 41 -1.94 -10.70 -3.34
N ASN A 42 -1.69 -10.47 -2.05
CA ASN A 42 -2.71 -10.50 -1.02
C ASN A 42 -4.00 -9.85 -1.51
N LYS A 43 -5.10 -10.59 -1.46
CA LYS A 43 -6.45 -10.17 -1.87
C LYS A 43 -7.03 -9.08 -0.96
N LEU A 44 -6.20 -8.44 -0.13
CA LEU A 44 -6.54 -7.38 0.79
C LEU A 44 -6.11 -6.03 0.21
N ARG A 45 -7.05 -5.10 0.20
CA ARG A 45 -6.80 -3.70 -0.18
C ARG A 45 -7.30 -2.77 0.90
N LYS A 46 -6.60 -1.66 1.11
CA LYS A 46 -7.00 -0.59 2.02
C LYS A 46 -7.50 0.61 1.24
N PHE A 47 -8.66 1.13 1.63
CA PHE A 47 -9.20 2.35 1.07
C PHE A 47 -8.47 3.58 1.61
N VAL A 48 -7.91 4.37 0.69
CA VAL A 48 -7.13 5.56 1.01
C VAL A 48 -7.75 6.78 0.30
N ALA A 49 -8.44 7.61 1.06
CA ALA A 49 -8.93 8.89 0.56
C ALA A 49 -9.08 9.88 1.71
N LYS A 50 -8.45 11.06 1.60
CA LYS A 50 -8.63 12.14 2.59
C LYS A 50 -9.91 12.89 2.30
N ASN A 51 -10.59 13.35 3.35
CA ASN A 51 -11.83 14.13 3.26
C ASN A 51 -12.90 13.45 2.40
N SER A 52 -12.92 12.12 2.39
CA SER A 52 -13.90 11.32 1.67
C SER A 52 -15.01 10.90 2.61
N ALA A 53 -16.24 10.86 2.09
CA ALA A 53 -17.39 10.28 2.78
C ALA A 53 -17.37 8.73 2.80
N GLY A 54 -16.35 8.10 2.21
CA GLY A 54 -16.22 6.65 2.10
C GLY A 54 -16.24 6.16 0.66
N LEU A 55 -15.74 4.94 0.45
CA LEU A 55 -15.83 4.23 -0.82
C LEU A 55 -17.18 3.51 -0.90
N ARG A 56 -17.96 3.84 -1.93
CA ARG A 56 -19.26 3.21 -2.15
C ARG A 56 -19.08 1.74 -2.58
N VAL A 57 -19.79 0.86 -1.91
CA VAL A 57 -20.02 -0.53 -2.34
C VAL A 57 -21.32 -0.55 -3.14
N ARG A 58 -21.31 -1.22 -4.30
CA ARG A 58 -22.41 -1.24 -5.27
C ARG A 58 -22.83 -2.66 -5.63
N ALA A 59 -24.08 -2.81 -6.07
CA ALA A 59 -24.63 -4.10 -6.49
C ALA A 59 -24.00 -4.62 -7.79
N HIS A 60 -23.62 -3.72 -8.70
CA HIS A 60 -23.00 -4.04 -9.99
C HIS A 60 -21.74 -3.19 -10.23
N PRO A 61 -20.81 -3.64 -11.08
CA PRO A 61 -19.58 -2.92 -11.39
C PRO A 61 -19.82 -1.73 -12.34
N SER A 62 -20.60 -0.76 -11.88
CA SER A 62 -20.93 0.47 -12.62
C SER A 62 -21.13 1.65 -11.66
N LEU A 63 -20.69 2.84 -12.06
CA LEU A 63 -20.90 4.08 -11.31
C LEU A 63 -22.37 4.52 -11.22
N GLN A 64 -23.26 3.92 -12.02
CA GLN A 64 -24.70 4.17 -11.98
C GLN A 64 -25.46 3.14 -11.11
N SER A 65 -24.82 2.04 -10.71
CA SER A 65 -25.46 1.00 -9.90
C SER A 65 -25.82 1.50 -8.51
N GLU A 66 -26.86 0.95 -7.89
CA GLU A 66 -27.24 1.26 -6.51
C GLU A 66 -26.06 1.10 -5.54
N GLN A 67 -25.97 2.04 -4.60
CA GLN A 67 -25.05 1.94 -3.47
C GLN A 67 -25.70 1.11 -2.36
N ILE A 68 -25.04 0.02 -1.98
CA ILE A 68 -25.53 -0.96 -1.00
C ILE A 68 -24.68 -1.03 0.28
N GLY A 69 -23.60 -0.24 0.33
CA GLY A 69 -22.71 -0.18 1.47
C GLY A 69 -21.64 0.89 1.32
N VAL A 70 -20.86 1.10 2.38
CA VAL A 70 -19.76 2.08 2.42
C VAL A 70 -18.57 1.51 3.17
N VAL A 71 -17.40 1.56 2.53
CA VAL A 71 -16.11 1.31 3.19
C VAL A 71 -15.55 2.65 3.66
N HIS A 72 -15.43 2.81 4.98
CA HIS A 72 -14.86 4.00 5.59
C HIS A 72 -13.37 4.18 5.22
N VAL A 73 -12.88 5.41 5.28
CA VAL A 73 -11.45 5.73 5.06
C VAL A 73 -10.59 4.84 5.96
N ASN A 74 -9.50 4.30 5.41
CA ASN A 74 -8.63 3.31 6.04
C ASN A 74 -9.25 1.93 6.27
N GLY A 75 -10.49 1.69 5.85
CA GLY A 75 -11.11 0.38 5.82
C GLY A 75 -10.36 -0.57 4.90
N THR A 76 -10.27 -1.83 5.32
CA THR A 76 -9.66 -2.91 4.53
C THR A 76 -10.78 -3.77 3.94
N ILE A 77 -10.64 -4.10 2.66
CA ILE A 77 -11.52 -5.00 1.93
C ILE A 77 -10.74 -6.22 1.46
N ALA A 78 -11.41 -7.37 1.45
CA ALA A 78 -10.96 -8.55 0.75
C ALA A 78 -11.82 -8.75 -0.52
N PHE A 79 -11.18 -9.10 -1.63
CA PHE A 79 -11.86 -9.31 -2.91
C PHE A 79 -11.49 -10.66 -3.53
N ILE A 80 -12.38 -11.22 -4.33
CA ILE A 80 -12.17 -12.53 -4.98
C ILE A 80 -11.90 -12.42 -6.47
N ASP A 81 -12.29 -11.31 -7.10
CA ASP A 81 -12.14 -11.09 -8.54
C ASP A 81 -11.93 -9.61 -8.88
N GLU A 82 -11.33 -9.33 -10.03
CA GLU A 82 -11.04 -7.99 -10.55
C GLU A 82 -11.46 -7.90 -12.02
N ILE A 83 -12.26 -6.88 -12.35
CA ILE A 83 -12.72 -6.64 -13.72
C ILE A 83 -12.44 -5.20 -14.15
N HIS A 84 -12.39 -4.98 -15.45
CA HIS A 84 -12.08 -3.70 -16.06
C HIS A 84 -13.21 -3.28 -17.01
N ASN A 85 -13.62 -2.02 -16.95
CA ASN A 85 -14.60 -1.41 -17.88
C ASN A 85 -14.33 0.09 -18.05
N ASP A 86 -15.24 0.79 -18.74
CA ASP A 86 -15.12 2.23 -19.02
C ASP A 86 -15.12 3.13 -17.77
N ASP A 87 -15.68 2.66 -16.65
CA ASP A 87 -15.66 3.36 -15.37
C ASP A 87 -14.32 3.17 -14.62
N GLY A 88 -13.59 2.11 -14.94
CA GLY A 88 -12.27 1.78 -14.41
C GLY A 88 -12.15 0.34 -13.92
N VAL A 89 -11.47 0.16 -12.79
CA VAL A 89 -11.16 -1.18 -12.23
C VAL A 89 -12.08 -1.46 -11.05
N TRP A 90 -12.86 -2.54 -11.15
CA TRP A 90 -13.82 -2.97 -10.14
C TRP A 90 -13.35 -4.25 -9.46
N LEU A 91 -13.55 -4.32 -8.14
CA LEU A 91 -13.25 -5.50 -7.35
C LEU A 91 -14.54 -6.15 -6.84
N ARG A 92 -14.65 -7.47 -7.02
CA ARG A 92 -15.73 -8.27 -6.44
C ARG A 92 -15.36 -8.64 -5.02
N LEU A 93 -16.13 -8.16 -4.05
CA LEU A 93 -15.86 -8.37 -2.63
C LEU A 93 -16.08 -9.84 -2.24
N ASN A 94 -15.31 -10.31 -1.24
CA ASN A 94 -15.59 -11.60 -0.62
C ASN A 94 -16.78 -11.50 0.35
N GLN A 95 -17.36 -12.63 0.73
CA GLN A 95 -18.57 -12.63 1.57
C GLN A 95 -18.34 -11.99 2.96
N ASP A 96 -17.16 -12.13 3.54
CA ASP A 96 -16.82 -11.52 4.83
C ASP A 96 -16.86 -10.00 4.77
N THR A 97 -16.26 -9.43 3.72
CA THR A 97 -16.25 -7.98 3.48
C THR A 97 -17.65 -7.47 3.20
N ILE A 98 -18.47 -8.22 2.45
CA ILE A 98 -19.87 -7.85 2.21
C ILE A 98 -20.61 -7.74 3.54
N ARG A 99 -20.50 -8.75 4.42
CA ARG A 99 -21.12 -8.73 5.74
C ARG A 99 -20.63 -7.59 6.64
N GLN A 100 -19.39 -7.14 6.45
CA GLN A 100 -18.80 -6.09 7.26
C GLN A 100 -19.28 -4.68 6.87
N TYR A 101 -19.54 -4.43 5.59
CA TYR A 101 -19.77 -3.07 5.07
C TYR A 101 -21.14 -2.83 4.41
N CYS A 102 -21.97 -3.87 4.31
CA CYS A 102 -23.32 -3.77 3.74
C CYS A 102 -24.36 -4.15 4.80
N ASP A 103 -25.53 -3.50 4.76
CA ASP A 103 -26.59 -3.70 5.74
C ASP A 103 -27.36 -5.03 5.56
N ALA A 104 -27.29 -5.60 4.35
CA ALA A 104 -27.97 -6.84 3.99
C ALA A 104 -27.01 -7.91 3.46
N ALA A 105 -27.45 -9.16 3.48
CA ALA A 105 -26.71 -10.30 2.95
C ALA A 105 -26.83 -10.34 1.41
N TYR A 106 -25.97 -9.61 0.72
CA TYR A 106 -25.86 -9.68 -0.73
C TYR A 106 -25.01 -10.88 -1.16
N ALA A 107 -25.40 -11.50 -2.28
CA ALA A 107 -24.62 -12.58 -2.90
C ALA A 107 -23.35 -12.05 -3.58
N GLU A 108 -23.42 -10.83 -4.12
CA GLU A 108 -22.32 -10.14 -4.78
C GLU A 108 -22.33 -8.66 -4.44
N ALA A 109 -21.14 -8.07 -4.34
CA ALA A 109 -20.96 -6.64 -4.16
C ALA A 109 -19.63 -6.20 -4.76
N TRP A 110 -19.59 -4.96 -5.21
CA TRP A 110 -18.49 -4.41 -5.99
C TRP A 110 -18.03 -3.07 -5.42
N CYS A 111 -16.73 -2.83 -5.41
CA CYS A 111 -16.18 -1.51 -5.12
C CYS A 111 -15.12 -1.12 -6.15
N LEU A 112 -14.98 0.18 -6.39
CA LEU A 112 -14.07 0.70 -7.40
C LEU A 112 -12.65 0.84 -6.83
N GLN A 113 -11.68 0.16 -7.44
CA GLN A 113 -10.25 0.29 -7.12
C GLN A 113 -9.62 1.49 -7.84
N PHE A 114 -9.92 1.67 -9.12
CA PHE A 114 -9.43 2.78 -9.93
C PHE A 114 -10.59 3.43 -10.67
N ASN A 115 -10.72 4.75 -10.54
CA ASN A 115 -11.73 5.53 -11.22
C ASN A 115 -11.14 6.16 -12.49
N GLN A 116 -11.62 5.74 -13.65
CA GLN A 116 -11.14 6.20 -14.95
C GLN A 116 -11.43 7.68 -15.19
N HIS A 117 -12.62 8.15 -14.79
CA HIS A 117 -13.06 9.54 -14.96
C HIS A 117 -12.28 10.53 -14.08
N LEU A 118 -11.80 10.06 -12.92
CA LEU A 118 -11.00 10.86 -11.99
C LEU A 118 -9.49 10.62 -12.13
N GLY A 119 -9.07 9.59 -12.84
CA GLY A 119 -7.68 9.14 -12.92
C GLY A 119 -7.08 8.77 -11.56
N LYS A 120 -7.88 8.21 -10.64
CA LYS A 120 -7.49 7.99 -9.24
C LYS A 120 -7.59 6.53 -8.81
N THR A 121 -6.52 6.03 -8.22
CA THR A 121 -6.51 4.78 -7.45
C THR A 121 -7.01 5.05 -6.04
N LEU A 122 -8.03 4.32 -5.62
CA LEU A 122 -8.72 4.44 -4.34
C LEU A 122 -8.27 3.37 -3.34
N LEU A 123 -7.84 2.22 -3.83
CA LEU A 123 -7.50 1.04 -3.04
C LEU A 123 -6.03 0.67 -3.22
N LEU A 124 -5.30 0.53 -2.11
CA LEU A 124 -3.88 0.12 -2.11
C LEU A 124 -3.71 -1.29 -1.52
N PRO A 125 -2.76 -2.11 -2.02
CA PRO A 125 -2.48 -3.43 -1.44
C PRO A 125 -2.08 -3.34 0.03
N VAL A 126 -2.65 -4.22 0.85
CA VAL A 126 -2.20 -4.44 2.24
C VAL A 126 -1.06 -5.45 2.22
N GLN A 127 0.13 -5.03 2.61
CA GLN A 127 1.23 -5.94 2.86
C GLN A 127 0.98 -6.62 4.20
N GLU A 128 0.84 -7.95 4.20
CA GLU A 128 0.85 -8.69 5.45
C GLU A 128 2.26 -8.60 6.05
N PRO A 129 2.39 -8.36 7.37
CA PRO A 129 3.66 -8.52 8.04
C PRO A 129 4.11 -9.97 7.85
N LYS A 130 5.19 -10.20 7.11
CA LYS A 130 5.81 -11.52 7.02
C LYS A 130 6.23 -11.92 8.42
N SER A 131 5.55 -12.91 9.01
CA SER A 131 5.96 -13.53 10.26
C SER A 131 7.34 -14.16 10.05
N ILE A 132 8.36 -13.62 10.72
CA ILE A 132 9.73 -14.15 10.72
C ILE A 132 9.76 -15.31 11.71
N ILE A 133 9.31 -16.51 11.33
CA ILE A 133 9.60 -17.73 12.10
C ILE A 133 9.84 -18.90 11.14
N GLU A 134 10.94 -19.62 11.44
CA GLU A 134 11.44 -20.88 10.91
C GLU A 134 12.15 -20.88 9.53
N SER A 135 13.31 -21.51 9.35
CA SER A 135 14.35 -22.04 10.24
C SER A 135 15.45 -22.61 9.33
N ALA A 136 16.71 -22.38 9.74
CA ALA A 136 17.85 -23.29 9.60
C ALA A 136 18.02 -24.11 8.30
N THR A 137 19.04 -23.79 7.49
CA THR A 137 20.19 -24.71 7.35
C THR A 137 21.41 -24.03 6.70
N ARG A 138 22.56 -24.19 7.36
CA ARG A 138 23.96 -24.08 6.88
C ARG A 138 24.45 -22.68 6.49
N GLY A 139 25.49 -22.09 7.10
CA GLY A 139 26.38 -22.51 8.18
C GLY A 139 27.56 -21.53 8.25
N SER A 140 28.07 -21.27 9.46
CA SER A 140 29.39 -20.69 9.84
C SER A 140 29.76 -19.34 9.20
N VAL A 141 29.95 -18.23 9.93
CA VAL A 141 31.11 -17.96 10.79
C VAL A 141 30.77 -16.96 11.93
N LYS A 142 30.92 -17.44 13.17
CA LYS A 142 31.46 -16.84 14.42
C LYS A 142 31.23 -15.34 14.78
N THR A 143 30.26 -15.13 15.69
CA THR A 143 30.32 -14.46 17.03
C THR A 143 30.52 -12.93 17.18
N PRO A 144 30.08 -12.31 18.31
CA PRO A 144 29.33 -12.86 19.44
C PRO A 144 27.91 -12.31 19.60
N VAL A 145 27.04 -13.18 20.08
CA VAL A 145 25.72 -12.89 20.63
C VAL A 145 25.90 -12.15 21.95
N VAL A 146 25.39 -10.93 22.06
CA VAL A 146 25.00 -10.36 23.34
C VAL A 146 23.48 -10.42 23.39
N GLU A 147 22.98 -11.43 24.08
CA GLU A 147 21.60 -11.47 24.57
C GLU A 147 21.36 -10.20 25.39
N SER A 148 20.39 -9.40 24.96
CA SER A 148 19.69 -8.54 25.90
C SER A 148 18.21 -8.58 25.60
N SER A 149 17.49 -9.00 26.63
CA SER A 149 16.07 -8.87 26.93
C SER A 149 15.41 -7.59 26.34
N PRO A 150 14.07 -7.57 26.19
CA PRO A 150 13.36 -6.47 25.52
C PRO A 150 13.42 -5.19 26.34
N LYS A 151 14.53 -4.45 26.20
CA LYS A 151 14.68 -3.09 26.72
C LYS A 151 13.96 -2.16 25.75
N ALA A 152 12.96 -1.43 26.28
CA ALA A 152 12.24 -0.37 25.60
C ALA A 152 13.17 0.42 24.66
N LYS A 153 12.93 0.34 23.35
CA LYS A 153 13.78 0.97 22.33
C LYS A 153 13.84 2.48 22.62
N ARG A 154 15.01 2.95 23.07
CA ARG A 154 15.28 4.39 23.23
C ARG A 154 15.22 5.05 21.85
N SER A 155 14.25 5.92 21.65
CA SER A 155 14.14 6.74 20.44
C SER A 155 15.40 7.59 20.29
N SER A 156 16.14 7.40 19.20
CA SER A 156 17.41 8.11 18.94
C SER A 156 17.21 9.20 17.89
N LYS A 157 17.73 10.41 18.12
CA LYS A 157 17.64 11.51 17.14
C LYS A 157 18.76 11.44 16.13
N TYR A 158 18.44 11.64 14.86
CA TYR A 158 19.37 11.68 13.75
C TYR A 158 19.22 13.00 13.01
N ARG A 159 20.33 13.49 12.44
CA ARG A 159 20.35 14.69 11.59
C ARG A 159 20.72 14.32 10.17
N VAL A 160 20.00 14.88 9.20
CA VAL A 160 20.33 14.78 7.77
C VAL A 160 21.59 15.60 7.49
N VAL A 161 22.69 14.93 7.21
CA VAL A 161 24.00 15.56 6.94
C VAL A 161 24.32 15.65 5.44
N LYS A 162 23.62 14.88 4.60
CA LYS A 162 23.81 14.92 3.14
C LYS A 162 22.50 14.61 2.42
N CYS A 163 22.20 15.37 1.38
CA CYS A 163 21.05 15.14 0.49
C CYS A 163 21.37 15.68 -0.91
N GLY A 164 20.61 15.25 -1.93
CA GLY A 164 20.68 15.83 -3.27
C GLY A 164 19.92 17.16 -3.36
N ALA A 165 19.94 17.80 -4.54
CA ALA A 165 19.22 19.06 -4.80
C ALA A 165 17.70 18.96 -4.54
N SER A 166 17.13 17.77 -4.76
CA SER A 166 15.71 17.46 -4.51
C SER A 166 15.44 16.92 -3.11
N GLY A 167 16.36 17.06 -2.15
CA GLY A 167 16.21 16.52 -0.79
C GLY A 167 16.56 15.03 -0.67
N HIS A 168 16.31 14.46 0.51
CA HIS A 168 16.53 13.06 0.84
C HIS A 168 15.19 12.33 1.00
N ASN A 169 14.97 11.28 0.22
CA ASN A 169 13.68 10.60 0.16
C ASN A 169 13.40 9.78 1.41
N VAL A 170 12.20 9.98 1.96
CA VAL A 170 11.58 9.05 2.92
C VAL A 170 10.69 8.10 2.13
N ARG A 171 10.78 6.80 2.36
CA ARG A 171 10.13 5.75 1.54
C ARG A 171 9.21 4.86 2.36
N SER A 172 8.30 4.18 1.68
CA SER A 172 7.31 3.29 2.33
C SER A 172 7.88 1.99 2.91
N SER A 173 9.08 1.60 2.49
CA SER A 173 9.78 0.40 2.97
C SER A 173 11.29 0.60 2.83
N PRO A 174 12.13 -0.19 3.53
CA PRO A 174 13.58 -0.02 3.49
C PRO A 174 14.12 -0.56 2.16
N SER A 175 13.91 0.15 1.06
CA SER A 175 14.44 -0.17 -0.26
C SER A 175 14.45 1.06 -1.16
N LEU A 176 15.49 1.20 -1.98
CA LEU A 176 15.57 2.24 -3.01
C LEU A 176 14.48 2.12 -4.09
N LYS A 177 13.88 0.93 -4.23
CA LYS A 177 12.78 0.66 -5.16
C LYS A 177 11.41 1.03 -4.60
N ALA A 178 11.31 1.26 -3.29
CA ALA A 178 10.06 1.61 -2.64
C ALA A 178 9.63 3.04 -3.01
N PRO A 179 8.32 3.31 -3.16
CA PRO A 179 7.86 4.66 -3.49
C PRO A 179 8.26 5.69 -2.41
N PRO A 180 8.63 6.92 -2.81
CA PRO A 180 8.84 8.01 -1.87
C PRO A 180 7.50 8.45 -1.28
N VAL A 181 7.45 8.58 0.05
CA VAL A 181 6.29 8.99 0.84
C VAL A 181 6.50 10.35 1.53
N GLY A 182 7.73 10.83 1.51
CA GLY A 182 8.13 12.08 2.12
C GLY A 182 9.53 12.50 1.69
N MET A 183 9.99 13.62 2.22
CA MET A 183 11.28 14.19 1.90
C MET A 183 11.84 14.92 3.11
N LEU A 184 13.13 14.72 3.35
CA LEU A 184 13.90 15.44 4.36
C LEU A 184 14.87 16.40 3.67
N SER A 185 14.98 17.61 4.22
CA SER A 185 15.99 18.57 3.81
C SER A 185 17.27 18.41 4.64
N HIS A 186 18.39 18.93 4.11
CA HIS A 186 19.63 19.02 4.88
C HIS A 186 19.37 19.72 6.24
N GLY A 187 19.96 19.18 7.31
CA GLY A 187 19.80 19.70 8.67
C GLY A 187 18.50 19.31 9.37
N ASN A 188 17.55 18.64 8.71
CA ASN A 188 16.36 18.12 9.37
C ASN A 188 16.73 17.09 10.44
N TYR A 189 15.98 17.14 11.55
CA TYR A 189 16.08 16.18 12.64
C TYR A 189 14.96 15.17 12.53
N VAL A 190 15.32 13.90 12.71
CA VAL A 190 14.37 12.79 12.69
C VAL A 190 14.57 11.92 13.91
N THR A 191 13.47 11.41 14.45
CA THR A 191 13.52 10.45 15.55
C THR A 191 13.40 9.04 14.98
N VAL A 192 14.33 8.18 15.37
CA VAL A 192 14.46 6.81 14.89
C VAL A 192 13.94 5.83 15.92
N ILE A 193 13.03 4.95 15.48
CA ILE A 193 12.43 3.88 16.30
C ILE A 193 13.00 2.49 15.97
N ASP A 194 13.55 2.32 14.77
CA ASP A 194 14.18 1.06 14.36
C ASP A 194 15.21 1.23 13.26
N HIS A 195 16.00 0.19 12.99
CA HIS A 195 16.94 0.16 11.87
C HIS A 195 16.96 -1.22 11.19
N VAL A 196 17.23 -1.24 9.90
CA VAL A 196 17.34 -2.45 9.06
C VAL A 196 18.51 -2.29 8.11
N GLU A 197 19.32 -3.34 7.94
CA GLU A 197 20.41 -3.38 6.97
C GLU A 197 20.06 -4.29 5.80
N ASN A 198 20.33 -3.85 4.58
CA ASN A 198 20.12 -4.63 3.37
C ASN A 198 21.18 -4.32 2.31
N LEU A 199 20.99 -4.86 1.09
CA LEU A 199 21.92 -4.65 -0.02
C LEU A 199 22.05 -3.19 -0.48
N ASP A 200 21.03 -2.36 -0.24
CA ASP A 200 21.01 -0.93 -0.57
C ASP A 200 21.79 -0.13 0.49
N GLY A 201 21.79 -0.58 1.75
CA GLY A 201 22.50 0.03 2.87
C GLY A 201 21.76 -0.09 4.20
N THR A 202 22.08 0.81 5.14
CA THR A 202 21.42 0.92 6.45
C THR A 202 20.23 1.86 6.35
N TRP A 203 19.04 1.37 6.68
CA TRP A 203 17.78 2.09 6.72
C TRP A 203 17.36 2.34 8.16
N ILE A 204 16.73 3.49 8.40
CA ILE A 204 16.16 3.86 9.69
C ILE A 204 14.66 4.09 9.56
N GLN A 205 13.91 3.53 10.51
CA GLN A 205 12.48 3.73 10.62
C GLN A 205 12.20 5.00 11.42
N LEU A 206 11.40 5.88 10.83
CA LEU A 206 11.03 7.15 11.43
C LEU A 206 9.83 6.99 12.36
N ASP A 207 9.81 7.78 13.43
CA ASP A 207 8.70 7.81 14.38
C ASP A 207 7.49 8.61 13.84
N LYS A 208 6.30 8.34 14.38
CA LYS A 208 5.05 8.99 13.92
C LYS A 208 5.09 10.52 13.99
N GLU A 209 5.84 11.12 14.92
CA GLU A 209 5.98 12.58 14.98
C GLU A 209 6.78 13.12 13.80
N THR A 210 7.90 12.49 13.45
CA THR A 210 8.70 12.83 12.28
C THR A 210 7.91 12.63 10.99
N LEU A 211 7.13 11.55 10.88
CA LEU A 211 6.28 11.28 9.71
C LEU A 211 5.30 12.43 9.47
N ARG A 212 4.64 12.92 10.52
CA ARG A 212 3.67 14.02 10.38
C ARG A 212 4.30 15.32 9.89
N LYS A 213 5.58 15.56 10.22
CA LYS A 213 6.30 16.77 9.83
C LYS A 213 6.86 16.70 8.40
N HIS A 214 7.28 15.52 7.95
CA HIS A 214 8.10 15.38 6.75
C HIS A 214 7.51 14.47 5.65
N CYS A 215 6.43 13.74 5.94
CA CYS A 215 5.77 12.85 4.98
C CYS A 215 4.41 13.39 4.55
N PHE A 216 4.07 13.19 3.28
CA PHE A 216 2.83 13.70 2.68
C PHE A 216 1.65 12.80 3.02
N ASN A 217 1.18 12.87 4.27
CA ASN A 217 0.03 12.12 4.78
C ASN A 217 0.20 10.60 4.65
N TRP A 218 1.23 10.11 5.32
CA TRP A 218 1.60 8.71 5.36
C TRP A 218 1.33 8.15 6.76
N ASP A 219 0.45 7.16 6.84
CA ASP A 219 0.08 6.47 8.10
C ASP A 219 0.77 5.10 8.25
N GLY A 220 1.63 4.73 7.30
CA GLY A 220 2.42 3.49 7.32
C GLY A 220 3.78 3.68 7.99
N GLU A 221 4.64 2.66 7.87
CA GLU A 221 6.04 2.79 8.25
C GLU A 221 6.79 3.62 7.22
N ALA A 222 7.66 4.51 7.69
CA ALA A 222 8.48 5.32 6.81
C ALA A 222 9.95 5.09 7.11
N TRP A 223 10.71 4.90 6.03
CA TRP A 223 12.10 4.48 6.08
C TRP A 223 12.97 5.49 5.33
N SER A 224 14.08 5.89 5.93
CA SER A 224 15.07 6.76 5.32
C SER A 224 16.40 6.01 5.20
N LEU A 225 17.12 6.18 4.10
CA LEU A 225 18.43 5.55 3.92
C LEU A 225 19.47 6.32 4.72
N ALA A 226 19.93 5.78 5.84
CA ALA A 226 20.92 6.43 6.69
C ALA A 226 22.33 6.37 6.09
N VAL A 227 22.72 5.22 5.57
CA VAL A 227 24.08 4.96 5.05
C VAL A 227 23.99 4.05 3.83
N ASP A 228 24.64 4.41 2.73
CA ASP A 228 24.96 3.48 1.63
C ASP A 228 26.45 3.10 1.64
N ARG A 229 26.90 2.33 0.66
CA ARG A 229 28.28 1.79 0.59
C ARG A 229 29.39 2.84 0.78
N ASN A 230 29.16 4.09 0.41
CA ASN A 230 30.19 5.14 0.44
C ASN A 230 29.70 6.47 1.03
N THR A 231 28.42 6.59 1.35
CA THR A 231 27.79 7.86 1.73
C THR A 231 26.95 7.71 2.98
N VAL A 232 27.22 8.58 3.96
CA VAL A 232 26.39 8.77 5.14
C VAL A 232 25.44 9.94 4.91
N TYR A 233 24.13 9.68 4.91
CA TYR A 233 23.08 10.69 4.73
C TYR A 233 22.52 11.17 6.06
N LEU A 234 22.38 10.28 7.05
CA LEU A 234 21.90 10.61 8.39
C LEU A 234 22.92 10.16 9.44
N ARG A 235 23.20 11.05 10.41
CA ARG A 235 24.06 10.72 11.56
C ARG A 235 23.29 10.82 12.86
N PRO A 236 23.52 9.91 13.83
CA PRO A 236 23.01 10.09 15.18
C PRO A 236 23.49 11.43 15.73
N GLU A 237 22.61 12.15 16.40
CA GLU A 237 23.01 13.29 17.20
C GLU A 237 23.80 12.74 18.39
N GLN A 238 25.11 12.98 18.41
CA GLN A 238 25.91 12.76 19.61
C GLN A 238 25.36 13.73 20.65
N THR A 239 24.64 13.21 21.64
CA THR A 239 24.43 13.95 22.88
C THR A 239 25.81 14.21 23.44
N SER A 240 26.32 15.42 23.20
CA SER A 240 27.46 15.92 23.96
C SER A 240 26.99 15.96 25.42
N GLU A 241 27.29 14.92 26.18
CA GLU A 241 27.58 15.07 27.59
C GLU A 241 28.80 16.01 27.65
N LYS A 242 28.53 17.32 27.57
CA LYS A 242 29.47 18.33 28.06
C LYS A 242 29.51 18.14 29.57
N ASP A 243 30.39 17.24 29.97
CA ASP A 243 31.36 17.43 31.03
C ASP A 243 31.05 18.66 31.93
N LYS A 244 30.27 18.44 32.99
CA LYS A 244 30.35 19.30 34.18
C LYS A 244 31.60 18.86 34.94
N GLY A 245 32.75 19.27 34.42
CA GLY A 245 34.05 18.96 34.96
C GLY A 245 35.04 20.05 34.61
N SER A 246 34.95 21.21 35.28
CA SER A 246 36.11 22.05 35.63
C SER A 246 35.68 23.35 36.30
N GLU A 247 35.72 23.37 37.63
CA GLU A 247 36.25 24.54 38.32
C GLU A 247 37.27 24.03 39.34
N VAL A 248 38.48 23.76 38.83
CA VAL A 248 39.68 23.84 39.66
C VAL A 248 40.67 24.67 38.86
N GLY A 249 40.80 25.93 39.27
CA GLY A 249 41.95 26.77 38.94
C GLY A 249 42.71 27.06 40.24
N PRO A 250 43.99 26.65 40.35
CA PRO A 250 44.84 27.01 41.49
C PRO A 250 45.47 28.39 41.25
N ALA A 251 45.80 29.11 42.32
CA ALA A 251 46.99 29.99 42.37
C ALA A 251 47.13 30.67 43.74
N VAL A 252 48.23 30.28 44.41
CA VAL A 252 49.07 31.01 45.38
C VAL A 252 48.48 31.32 46.76
#